data_AF-A0A1V5YLZ2-F1
#
_entry.id   AF-A0A1V5YLZ2-F1
#
_cell.length_a   1.000
_cell.length_b   1.000
_cell.length_c   1.000
_cell.angle_alpha   90.00
_cell.angle_beta   90.00
_cell.angle_gamma   90.00
#
_symmetry.space_group_name_H-M   'P 1'
#
loop_
_entity.id
_entity.type
_entity.pdbx_description
1 polymer ?
#
loop_
_entity_poly.entity_id
_entity_poly.type
_entity_poly.pdbx_seq_one_letter_code
_entity_poly.pdbx_strand_id
1 'polypeptide(L)'
;MKQEDFLQQLEGLILPERFDQDLLDRAAEMFGKWGKGRHMNDKEHLFESFGLGPKPEDSPDVKLQKAAVRFVCTKIMQIQFSRREASDLIRNFNRIKDPGYKWLE
;
A
#
# COMPACT_ATOMS: atom_id res chain seq x y z
N MET A 1 -16.73 0.80 -2.23
CA MET A 1 -16.09 1.42 -3.42
C MET A 1 -15.87 0.33 -4.46
N LYS A 2 -16.08 0.57 -5.77
CA LYS A 2 -15.81 -0.45 -6.78
C LYS A 2 -14.30 -0.57 -7.04
N GLN A 3 -13.86 -1.74 -7.50
CA GLN A 3 -12.47 -1.98 -7.89
C GLN A 3 -11.96 -0.98 -8.92
N GLU A 4 -12.77 -0.73 -9.95
CA GLU A 4 -12.44 0.17 -11.05
C GLU A 4 -12.23 1.60 -10.54
N ASP A 5 -13.11 2.09 -9.64
CA ASP A 5 -12.98 3.41 -9.03
C ASP A 5 -11.67 3.56 -8.24
N PHE A 6 -11.23 2.49 -7.56
CA PHE A 6 -9.95 2.49 -6.86
C PHE A 6 -8.77 2.52 -7.84
N LEU A 7 -8.81 1.69 -8.88
CA LEU A 7 -7.75 1.64 -9.90
C LEU A 7 -7.64 2.96 -10.66
N GLN A 8 -8.76 3.63 -10.94
CA GLN A 8 -8.78 4.97 -11.55
C GLN A 8 -8.09 6.03 -10.68
N GLN A 9 -8.16 5.93 -9.35
CA GLN A 9 -7.42 6.84 -8.46
C GLN A 9 -5.90 6.66 -8.52
N LEU A 10 -5.43 5.56 -9.14
CA LEU A 10 -4.02 5.28 -9.39
C LEU A 10 -3.63 5.56 -10.84
N GLU A 11 -4.58 5.89 -11.72
CA GLU A 11 -4.29 6.29 -13.10
C GLU A 11 -3.46 7.58 -13.11
N GLY A 12 -2.42 7.62 -13.95
CA GLY A 12 -1.43 8.70 -13.99
C GLY A 12 -0.14 8.44 -13.21
N LEU A 13 -0.03 7.28 -12.54
CA LEU A 13 1.22 6.84 -11.91
C LEU A 13 1.87 5.71 -12.70
N ILE A 14 3.19 5.79 -12.79
CA ILE A 14 4.02 4.67 -13.25
C ILE A 14 4.20 3.74 -12.06
N LEU A 15 3.28 2.78 -11.94
CA LEU A 15 3.45 1.66 -11.01
C LEU A 15 4.31 0.59 -11.67
N PRO A 16 5.15 -0.13 -10.90
CA PRO A 16 5.83 -1.31 -11.41
C PRO A 16 4.78 -2.34 -11.88
N GLU A 17 5.11 -3.13 -12.89
CA GLU A 17 4.25 -4.23 -13.38
C GLU A 17 3.91 -5.19 -12.24
N ARG A 18 4.89 -5.42 -11.35
CA ARG A 18 4.74 -6.21 -10.14
C ARG A 18 5.59 -5.61 -9.03
N PHE A 19 5.00 -5.46 -7.85
CA PHE A 19 5.73 -5.07 -6.65
C PHE A 19 6.44 -6.28 -6.04
N ASP A 20 7.57 -6.01 -5.39
CA ASP A 20 8.15 -6.91 -4.40
C ASP A 20 7.10 -7.26 -3.34
N GLN A 21 6.84 -8.55 -3.17
CA GLN A 21 5.83 -9.05 -2.24
C GLN A 21 6.18 -8.72 -0.79
N ASP A 22 7.46 -8.67 -0.43
CA ASP A 22 7.88 -8.32 0.93
C ASP A 22 7.51 -6.87 1.26
N LEU A 23 7.55 -5.96 0.28
CA LEU A 23 7.12 -4.57 0.46
C LEU A 23 5.60 -4.49 0.68
N LEU A 24 4.82 -5.27 -0.08
CA LEU A 24 3.37 -5.36 0.10
C LEU A 24 2.98 -5.96 1.45
N ASP A 25 3.70 -7.00 1.89
CA ASP A 25 3.43 -7.68 3.16
C ASP A 25 3.74 -6.78 4.37
N ARG A 26 4.85 -6.03 4.31
CA ARG A 26 5.18 -5.01 5.33
C ARG A 26 4.15 -3.89 5.37
N ALA A 27 3.66 -3.45 4.21
CA ALA A 27 2.58 -2.47 4.13
C ALA A 27 1.26 -3.03 4.69
N ALA A 28 0.96 -4.31 4.46
CA ALA A 28 -0.21 -4.96 5.04
C ALA A 28 -0.11 -5.02 6.57
N GLU A 29 1.07 -5.32 7.11
CA GLU A 29 1.31 -5.31 8.56
C GLU A 29 1.16 -3.90 9.15
N MET A 30 1.65 -2.87 8.44
CA MET A 30 1.48 -1.46 8.80
C MET A 30 0.01 -1.09 8.98
N PHE A 31 -0.88 -1.48 8.06
CA PHE A 31 -2.32 -1.23 8.20
C PHE A 31 -2.94 -1.92 9.42
N GLY A 32 -2.37 -3.03 9.89
CA GLY A 32 -2.76 -3.68 11.14
C GLY A 32 -2.44 -2.86 12.40
N LYS A 33 -1.53 -1.88 12.31
CA LYS A 33 -1.18 -0.93 13.37
C LYS A 33 -1.77 0.46 13.16
N TRP A 34 -2.05 0.84 11.90
CA TRP A 34 -2.67 2.11 11.57
C TRP A 34 -3.95 2.36 12.37
N GLY A 35 -4.11 3.56 12.92
CA GLY A 35 -5.29 3.94 13.72
C GLY A 35 -5.41 3.26 15.09
N LYS A 36 -4.39 2.54 15.60
CA LYS A 36 -4.37 1.99 16.97
C LYS A 36 -3.93 2.97 18.06
N GLY A 37 -3.54 4.20 17.73
CA GLY A 37 -3.16 5.22 18.72
C GLY A 37 -2.88 6.59 18.10
N ARG A 38 -2.77 7.63 18.95
CA ARG A 38 -2.59 9.04 18.54
C ARG A 38 -1.35 9.28 17.68
N HIS A 39 -0.27 8.54 17.93
CA HIS A 39 0.99 8.59 17.18
C HIS A 39 1.01 7.66 15.94
N MET A 40 0.07 6.73 15.83
CA MET A 40 -0.04 5.79 14.70
C MET A 40 -0.93 6.35 13.57
N ASN A 41 -1.20 7.65 13.60
CA ASN A 41 -1.80 8.40 12.50
C ASN A 41 -0.76 9.22 11.71
N ASP A 42 0.48 9.28 12.19
CA ASP A 42 1.58 9.84 11.41
C ASP A 42 2.03 8.81 10.38
N LYS A 43 1.61 9.05 9.13
CA LYS A 43 1.93 8.20 7.98
C LYS A 43 3.43 8.05 7.76
N GLU A 44 4.22 9.10 8.01
CA GLU A 44 5.67 9.07 7.75
C GLU A 44 6.36 8.17 8.77
N HIS A 45 6.02 8.31 10.05
CA HIS A 45 6.53 7.43 11.09
C HIS A 45 6.17 5.96 10.85
N LEU A 46 4.95 5.68 10.37
CA LEU A 46 4.54 4.33 9.98
C LEU A 46 5.36 3.81 8.80
N PHE A 47 5.54 4.60 7.74
CA PHE A 47 6.34 4.16 6.60
C PHE A 47 7.79 3.85 7.01
N GLU A 48 8.40 4.67 7.86
CA GLU A 48 9.74 4.41 8.38
C GLU A 48 9.80 3.13 9.23
N SER A 49 8.86 2.99 10.17
CA SER A 49 8.80 1.85 11.11
C SER A 49 8.62 0.51 10.41
N PHE A 50 7.94 0.49 9.26
CA PHE A 50 7.71 -0.70 8.45
C PHE A 50 8.70 -0.84 7.27
N GLY A 51 9.76 -0.03 7.25
CA GLY A 51 10.82 -0.12 6.23
C GLY A 51 10.38 0.28 4.83
N LEU A 52 9.26 1.00 4.70
CA LEU A 52 8.75 1.59 3.47
C LEU A 52 9.34 2.98 3.21
N GLY A 53 9.95 3.59 4.23
CA GLY A 53 10.74 4.80 4.09
C GLY A 53 11.99 4.59 3.21
N PRO A 54 12.45 5.63 2.50
CA PRO A 54 13.66 5.57 1.70
C PRO A 54 14.87 5.43 2.62
N LYS A 55 15.81 4.59 2.22
CA LYS A 55 17.11 4.45 2.88
C LYS A 55 18.25 4.84 1.92
N PRO A 56 19.36 5.40 2.43
CA PRO A 56 20.52 5.73 1.59
C PRO A 56 20.99 4.55 0.73
N GLU A 57 21.03 3.37 1.32
CA GLU A 57 21.49 2.10 0.72
C GLU A 57 20.49 1.44 -0.23
N ASP A 58 19.25 1.93 -0.34
CA ASP A 58 18.29 1.37 -1.28
C ASP A 58 18.77 1.58 -2.73
N SER A 59 18.66 0.54 -3.54
CA SER A 59 18.87 0.64 -4.98
C SER A 59 17.83 1.57 -5.62
N PRO A 60 18.09 2.13 -6.83
CA PRO A 60 17.12 2.96 -7.53
C PRO A 60 15.76 2.27 -7.72
N ASP A 61 15.76 0.97 -8.00
CA ASP A 61 14.55 0.17 -8.16
C ASP A 61 13.75 0.07 -6.85
N VAL A 62 14.42 -0.28 -5.73
CA VAL A 62 13.79 -0.35 -4.41
C VAL A 62 13.22 1.01 -4.00
N LYS A 63 13.91 2.12 -4.30
CA LYS A 63 13.41 3.47 -4.05
C LYS A 63 12.11 3.77 -4.82
N LEU A 64 12.03 3.38 -6.09
CA LEU A 64 10.83 3.54 -6.91
C LEU A 64 9.68 2.69 -6.38
N GLN A 65 9.93 1.41 -6.07
CA GLN A 65 8.91 0.52 -5.53
C GLN A 65 8.36 1.03 -4.19
N LYS A 66 9.25 1.44 -3.26
CA LYS A 66 8.83 2.03 -1.98
C LYS A 66 8.00 3.30 -2.17
N ALA A 67 8.39 4.19 -3.08
CA ALA A 67 7.62 5.40 -3.37
C ALA A 67 6.22 5.05 -3.90
N ALA A 68 6.11 4.09 -4.82
CA ALA A 68 4.84 3.64 -5.35
C ALA A 68 3.96 2.95 -4.28
N VAL A 69 4.52 2.07 -3.45
CA VAL A 69 3.79 1.43 -2.33
C VAL A 69 3.29 2.49 -1.34
N ARG A 70 4.12 3.45 -0.95
CA ARG A 70 3.72 4.55 -0.06
C ARG A 70 2.58 5.38 -0.63
N PHE A 71 2.60 5.62 -1.94
CA PHE A 71 1.51 6.32 -2.61
C PHE A 71 0.21 5.51 -2.54
N VAL A 72 0.25 4.24 -2.93
CA VAL A 72 -0.93 3.34 -2.87
C VAL A 72 -1.47 3.29 -1.44
N CYS A 73 -0.60 3.12 -0.45
CA CYS A 73 -0.99 3.13 0.96
C CYS A 73 -1.65 4.45 1.35
N THR A 74 -1.11 5.59 0.91
CA THR A 74 -1.69 6.90 1.18
C THR A 74 -3.11 7.01 0.59
N LYS A 75 -3.34 6.49 -0.62
CA LYS A 75 -4.69 6.43 -1.21
C LYS A 75 -5.62 5.53 -0.42
N ILE A 76 -5.16 4.34 -0.03
CA ILE A 76 -5.93 3.43 0.81
C ILE A 76 -6.26 4.06 2.17
N MET A 77 -5.37 4.88 2.76
CA MET A 77 -5.64 5.59 4.01
C MET A 77 -6.63 6.75 3.85
N GLN A 78 -6.66 7.40 2.67
CA GLN A 78 -7.60 8.49 2.35
C GLN A 78 -9.01 7.94 2.09
N ILE A 79 -9.09 6.76 1.49
CA ILE A 79 -10.33 6.01 1.34
C ILE A 79 -10.64 5.40 2.70
N GLN A 80 -11.85 5.56 3.22
CA GLN A 80 -12.20 5.10 4.57
C GLN A 80 -12.41 3.58 4.66
N PHE A 81 -11.48 2.79 4.12
CA PHE A 81 -11.45 1.35 4.30
C PHE A 81 -11.21 0.99 5.78
N SER A 82 -11.82 -0.09 6.24
CA SER A 82 -11.41 -0.69 7.51
C SER A 82 -9.96 -1.16 7.42
N ARG A 83 -9.30 -1.29 8.58
CA ARG A 83 -7.91 -1.78 8.64
C ARG A 83 -7.73 -3.15 8.00
N ARG A 84 -8.75 -4.01 8.11
CA ARG A 84 -8.73 -5.36 7.53
C ARG A 84 -8.76 -5.27 6.01
N GLU A 85 -9.72 -4.52 5.46
CA GLU A 85 -9.82 -4.29 4.01
C GLU A 85 -8.55 -3.67 3.44
N ALA A 86 -8.00 -2.64 4.12
CA ALA A 86 -6.75 -1.99 3.72
C ALA A 86 -5.57 -2.96 3.70
N SER A 87 -5.45 -3.80 4.74
CA SER A 87 -4.38 -4.80 4.87
C SER A 87 -4.51 -5.90 3.82
N ASP A 88 -5.72 -6.42 3.58
CA ASP A 88 -5.99 -7.46 2.59
C ASP A 88 -5.79 -6.92 1.16
N LEU A 89 -6.21 -5.68 0.89
CA LEU A 89 -6.04 -5.02 -0.40
C LEU A 89 -4.57 -4.85 -0.76
N ILE A 90 -3.75 -4.29 0.14
CA ILE A 90 -2.34 -4.04 -0.17
C ILE A 90 -1.55 -5.35 -0.28
N ARG A 91 -1.83 -6.35 0.57
CA ARG A 91 -1.18 -7.66 0.51
C ARG A 91 -1.38 -8.33 -0.86
N ASN A 92 -2.58 -8.18 -1.41
CA ASN A 92 -2.96 -8.78 -2.68
C ASN A 92 -2.82 -7.83 -3.87
N PHE A 93 -2.13 -6.68 -3.72
CA PHE A 93 -2.10 -5.64 -4.74
C PHE A 93 -1.63 -6.14 -6.12
N ASN A 94 -0.64 -7.04 -6.16
CA ASN A 94 -0.16 -7.67 -7.40
C ASN A 94 -1.23 -8.47 -8.16
N ARG A 95 -2.28 -8.89 -7.47
CA ARG A 95 -3.33 -9.78 -7.98
C ARG A 95 -4.66 -9.08 -8.18
N ILE A 96 -4.78 -7.79 -7.86
CA ILE A 96 -6.08 -7.10 -7.92
C ILE A 96 -6.64 -7.09 -9.32
N LYS A 97 -5.80 -7.11 -10.37
CA LYS A 97 -6.21 -7.16 -11.77
C LYS A 97 -6.35 -8.60 -12.30
N ASP A 98 -6.01 -9.62 -11.51
CA ASP A 98 -6.08 -11.02 -11.94
C ASP A 98 -7.54 -11.44 -12.12
N PRO A 99 -7.85 -12.20 -13.18
CA PRO A 99 -9.16 -12.85 -13.33
C PRO A 99 -9.48 -13.70 -12.10
N GLY A 100 -10.65 -13.49 -11.49
CA GLY A 100 -11.11 -14.23 -10.32
C GLY A 100 -10.64 -13.67 -8.97
N TYR A 101 -9.89 -12.57 -8.94
CA TYR A 101 -9.70 -11.82 -7.70
C TYR A 101 -11.05 -11.35 -7.15
N LYS A 102 -11.32 -11.68 -5.88
CA LYS A 102 -12.51 -11.19 -5.19
C LYS A 102 -12.21 -9.81 -4.63
N TRP A 103 -12.83 -8.79 -5.21
CA TRP A 103 -12.81 -7.45 -4.65
C TRP A 103 -13.43 -7.47 -3.25
N LEU A 104 -13.04 -6.50 -2.41
CA LEU A 104 -13.52 -6.33 -1.04
C LEU A 104 -15.06 -6.42 -0.99
N GLU A 105 -15.59 -7.14 0.01
CA GLU A 105 -17.03 -7.34 0.23
C GLU A 105 -17.73 -6.07 0.73
#